data_AF-A0A5D0MEH5-F1
#
_entry.id   AF-A0A5D0MEH5-F1
#
_cell.length_a   1.000
_cell.length_b   1.000
_cell.length_c   1.000
_cell.angle_alpha   90.00
_cell.angle_beta   90.00
_cell.angle_gamma   90.00
#
_symmetry.space_group_name_H-M   'P 1'
#
loop_
_entity.id
_entity.type
_entity.pdbx_description
1 polymer ?
#
loop_
_entity_poly.entity_id
_entity_poly.type
_entity_poly.pdbx_seq_one_letter_code
_entity_poly.pdbx_strand_id
1 'polypeptide(L)'
;MKFRMLLFVILFSIVNVAAGQLNPVILIHGYNKSQADMVFLKKNLKKYGYRVHLVDLPLTHKSLAEAYVEFKKQLKSIAANYPSNTVYHFVGHSTGGLMIRKYFHNPLDNVRVGRCVQIATPNKGSQLAEISFDYFKFLFSDYRTLKSLKKNNLKNLNSIKSLPPEVAAVAGNESKSLYSIIIEGDDDGRVAVKSVKMKGLSDFIILPYGHKKIHHKEKTAKYIDNFLKSGRFSFDVR
;
A
#
# COMPACT_ATOMS: atom_id res chain seq x y z
N MET A 1 2.75 70.72 21.60
CA MET A 1 3.81 69.77 22.01
C MET A 1 3.21 68.37 22.12
N LYS A 2 3.80 67.40 21.41
CA LYS A 2 3.68 65.92 21.56
C LYS A 2 2.38 65.27 21.04
N PHE A 3 2.40 64.71 19.81
CA PHE A 3 2.80 63.33 19.43
C PHE A 3 1.56 62.40 19.44
N ARG A 4 0.92 62.12 18.30
CA ARG A 4 1.21 61.02 17.36
C ARG A 4 1.23 59.64 18.05
N MET A 5 0.46 58.70 17.47
CA MET A 5 0.64 57.24 17.54
C MET A 5 -0.13 56.49 18.63
N LEU A 6 -1.26 55.88 18.25
CA LEU A 6 -1.41 54.42 18.39
C LEU A 6 -2.54 53.87 17.51
N LEU A 7 -2.30 53.91 16.20
CA LEU A 7 -2.79 52.89 15.27
C LEU A 7 -2.03 51.59 15.62
N PHE A 8 -2.37 50.92 16.73
CA PHE A 8 -1.81 49.62 17.07
C PHE A 8 -2.81 48.52 16.71
N VAL A 9 -2.58 47.93 15.55
CA VAL A 9 -2.43 46.49 15.42
C VAL A 9 -3.40 45.67 16.29
N ILE A 10 -4.65 45.56 15.85
CA ILE A 10 -5.34 44.25 15.95
C ILE A 10 -5.25 43.62 14.57
N LEU A 11 -4.00 43.46 14.14
CA LEU A 11 -3.57 42.68 12.97
C LEU A 11 -2.71 41.51 13.47
N PHE A 12 -3.09 40.89 14.58
CA PHE A 12 -2.49 39.66 15.12
C PHE A 12 -3.59 38.99 15.93
N SER A 13 -4.42 38.15 15.35
CA SER A 13 -4.08 36.73 15.33
C SER A 13 -4.96 35.98 14.34
N ILE A 14 -4.64 36.06 13.05
CA ILE A 14 -4.80 34.88 12.20
C ILE A 14 -3.57 34.03 12.49
N VAL A 15 -3.51 33.46 13.69
CA VAL A 15 -2.70 32.28 13.91
C VAL A 15 -3.39 31.24 13.03
N ASN A 16 -2.85 31.06 11.84
CA ASN A 16 -3.13 29.92 10.99
C ASN A 16 -2.82 28.68 11.83
N VAL A 17 -3.83 28.20 12.57
CA VAL A 17 -3.88 26.82 13.00
C VAL A 17 -4.00 26.05 11.69
N ALA A 18 -2.85 25.73 11.09
CA ALA A 18 -2.76 24.65 10.13
C ALA A 18 -3.11 23.37 10.89
N ALA A 19 -4.41 23.16 11.11
CA ALA A 19 -4.94 21.95 11.70
C ALA A 19 -4.33 20.77 10.92
N GLY A 20 -3.56 19.95 11.64
CA GLY A 20 -2.66 18.95 11.09
C GLY A 20 -3.34 18.11 10.01
N GLN A 21 -3.01 18.39 8.76
CA GLN A 21 -3.54 17.64 7.65
C GLN A 21 -2.91 16.24 7.66
N LEU A 22 -3.75 15.21 7.63
CA LEU A 22 -3.27 13.83 7.56
C LEU A 22 -2.36 13.64 6.34
N ASN A 23 -1.28 12.88 6.55
CA ASN A 23 -0.35 12.50 5.49
C ASN A 23 -1.09 11.86 4.30
N PRO A 24 -0.80 12.26 3.04
CA PRO A 24 -1.43 11.69 1.87
C PRO A 24 -1.17 10.19 1.73
N VAL A 25 -2.15 9.47 1.18
CA VAL A 25 -2.09 8.02 0.96
C VAL A 25 -2.00 7.72 -0.53
N ILE A 26 -1.00 6.93 -0.93
CA ILE A 26 -0.81 6.43 -2.29
C ILE A 26 -1.37 5.00 -2.37
N LEU A 27 -2.36 4.79 -3.23
CA LEU A 27 -2.98 3.48 -3.47
C LEU A 27 -2.44 2.85 -4.75
N ILE A 28 -1.98 1.60 -4.66
CA ILE A 28 -1.41 0.85 -5.77
C ILE A 28 -2.21 -0.44 -5.99
N HIS A 29 -2.75 -0.61 -7.20
CA HIS A 29 -3.60 -1.75 -7.55
C HIS A 29 -2.81 -3.03 -7.84
N GLY A 30 -3.53 -4.15 -7.93
CA GLY A 30 -3.00 -5.47 -8.28
C GLY A 30 -2.84 -5.71 -9.79
N TYR A 31 -2.39 -6.90 -10.14
CA TYR A 31 -2.23 -7.36 -11.52
C TYR A 31 -3.57 -7.51 -12.26
N ASN A 32 -3.58 -7.27 -13.58
CA ASN A 32 -4.78 -7.30 -14.42
C ASN A 32 -5.89 -6.38 -13.92
N LYS A 33 -5.49 -5.24 -13.36
CA LYS A 33 -6.35 -4.17 -12.84
C LYS A 33 -5.80 -2.82 -13.26
N SER A 34 -6.58 -1.79 -13.02
CA SER A 34 -6.19 -0.38 -13.10
C SER A 34 -6.47 0.31 -11.77
N GLN A 35 -6.15 1.59 -11.68
CA GLN A 35 -6.52 2.44 -10.54
C GLN A 35 -8.01 2.35 -10.15
N ALA A 36 -8.92 2.05 -11.09
CA ALA A 36 -10.36 1.94 -10.84
C ALA A 36 -10.69 0.91 -9.75
N ASP A 37 -9.90 -0.16 -9.65
CA ASP A 37 -10.08 -1.23 -8.66
C ASP A 37 -9.85 -0.75 -7.21
N MET A 38 -9.12 0.36 -7.04
CA MET A 38 -8.80 0.97 -5.74
C MET A 38 -9.76 2.10 -5.35
N VAL A 39 -10.74 2.45 -6.20
CA VAL A 39 -11.68 3.57 -5.95
C VAL A 39 -12.52 3.34 -4.69
N PHE A 40 -12.93 2.10 -4.40
CA PHE A 40 -13.67 1.77 -3.19
C PHE A 40 -12.85 2.07 -1.93
N LEU A 41 -11.58 1.66 -1.91
CA LEU A 41 -10.67 1.95 -0.81
C LEU A 41 -10.44 3.46 -0.67
N LYS A 42 -10.25 4.17 -1.78
CA LYS A 42 -10.14 5.64 -1.81
C LYS A 42 -11.36 6.32 -1.20
N LYS A 43 -12.57 5.89 -1.59
CA LYS A 43 -13.82 6.45 -1.06
C LYS A 43 -13.90 6.25 0.46
N ASN A 44 -13.56 5.05 0.95
CA ASN A 44 -13.63 4.75 2.38
C ASN A 44 -12.54 5.51 3.17
N LEU A 45 -11.30 5.56 2.68
CA LEU A 45 -10.22 6.32 3.35
C LEU A 45 -10.47 7.83 3.37
N LYS A 46 -11.13 8.39 2.34
CA LYS A 46 -11.55 9.80 2.34
C LYS A 46 -12.52 10.13 3.48
N LYS A 47 -13.35 9.17 3.93
CA LYS A 47 -14.25 9.38 5.09
C LYS A 47 -13.47 9.64 6.38
N TYR A 48 -12.22 9.17 6.47
CA TYR A 48 -11.32 9.41 7.60
C TYR A 48 -10.45 10.66 7.45
N GLY A 49 -10.66 11.47 6.40
CA GLY A 49 -9.96 12.75 6.19
C GLY A 49 -8.68 12.69 5.35
N TYR A 50 -8.32 11.51 4.81
CA TYR A 50 -7.11 11.39 4.00
C TYR A 50 -7.25 12.04 2.61
N ARG A 51 -6.19 12.71 2.16
CA ARG A 51 -5.95 12.94 0.73
C ARG A 51 -5.42 11.65 0.11
N VAL A 52 -6.16 11.08 -0.84
CA VAL A 52 -5.85 9.76 -1.41
C VAL A 52 -5.63 9.84 -2.91
N HIS A 53 -4.46 9.38 -3.34
CA HIS A 53 -4.04 9.29 -4.74
C HIS A 53 -4.07 7.85 -5.21
N LEU A 54 -4.53 7.66 -6.44
CA LEU A 54 -4.46 6.37 -7.11
C LEU A 54 -3.34 6.46 -8.15
N VAL A 55 -2.48 5.46 -8.21
CA VAL A 55 -1.58 5.29 -9.35
C VAL A 55 -2.14 4.26 -10.30
N ASP A 56 -1.91 4.45 -11.59
CA ASP A 56 -2.36 3.55 -12.65
C ASP A 56 -1.14 2.96 -13.35
N LEU A 57 -0.82 1.72 -13.00
CA LEU A 57 0.42 1.08 -13.39
C LEU A 57 0.14 0.00 -14.45
N PRO A 58 1.02 -0.15 -15.45
CA PRO A 58 0.85 -1.15 -16.52
C PRO A 58 1.20 -2.57 -16.04
N LEU A 59 0.66 -3.00 -14.90
CA LEU A 59 1.01 -4.25 -14.22
C LEU A 59 0.55 -5.50 -14.99
N THR A 60 -0.38 -5.37 -15.94
CA THR A 60 -0.88 -6.50 -16.75
C THR A 60 0.13 -6.98 -17.78
N HIS A 61 0.76 -6.04 -18.51
CA HIS A 61 1.53 -6.38 -19.72
C HIS A 61 3.02 -6.03 -19.62
N LYS A 62 3.41 -5.27 -18.59
CA LYS A 62 4.80 -4.88 -18.37
C LYS A 62 5.37 -5.59 -17.15
N SER A 63 6.69 -5.75 -17.17
CA SER A 63 7.44 -6.25 -16.03
C SER A 63 7.28 -5.34 -14.80
N LEU A 64 7.54 -5.87 -13.60
CA LEU A 64 7.59 -5.04 -12.40
C LEU A 64 8.68 -3.96 -12.48
N ALA A 65 9.74 -4.18 -13.26
CA ALA A 65 10.79 -3.18 -13.46
C ALA A 65 10.29 -1.99 -14.31
N GLU A 66 9.56 -2.26 -15.38
CA GLU A 66 8.98 -1.22 -16.23
C GLU A 66 7.83 -0.49 -15.52
N ALA A 67 6.94 -1.23 -14.84
CA ALA A 67 5.88 -0.63 -14.04
C ALA A 67 6.45 0.23 -12.89
N TYR A 68 7.63 -0.11 -12.39
CA TYR A 68 8.33 0.70 -11.37
C TYR A 68 8.80 2.06 -11.91
N VAL A 69 9.25 2.13 -13.16
CA VAL A 69 9.61 3.41 -13.80
C VAL A 69 8.40 4.34 -13.86
N GLU A 70 7.24 3.80 -14.26
CA GLU A 70 5.99 4.56 -14.31
C GLU A 70 5.52 4.98 -12.92
N PHE A 71 5.61 4.08 -11.93
CA PHE A 71 5.30 4.41 -10.54
C PHE A 71 6.12 5.59 -10.02
N LYS A 72 7.43 5.60 -10.28
CA LYS A 72 8.31 6.73 -9.90
C LYS A 72 7.88 8.04 -10.54
N LYS A 73 7.49 8.02 -11.81
CA LYS A 73 7.02 9.21 -12.55
C LYS A 73 5.72 9.76 -11.93
N GLN A 74 4.73 8.90 -11.69
CA GLN A 74 3.46 9.31 -11.10
C GLN A 74 3.64 9.81 -9.66
N LEU A 75 4.44 9.12 -8.85
CA LEU A 75 4.74 9.55 -7.48
C LEU A 75 5.42 10.92 -7.45
N LYS A 76 6.39 11.18 -8.33
CA LYS A 76 7.04 12.49 -8.46
C LYS A 76 6.03 13.59 -8.84
N SER A 77 5.14 13.30 -9.79
CA SER A 77 4.08 14.24 -10.21
C SER A 77 3.10 14.53 -9.07
N ILE A 78 2.69 13.52 -8.31
CA ILE A 78 1.84 13.69 -7.13
C ILE A 78 2.56 14.56 -6.10
N ALA A 79 3.82 14.23 -5.79
CA ALA A 79 4.59 14.89 -4.74
C ALA A 79 4.91 16.36 -5.04
N ALA A 80 4.97 16.75 -6.31
CA ALA A 80 5.15 18.15 -6.72
C ALA A 80 4.01 19.07 -6.24
N ASN A 81 2.84 18.52 -5.88
CA ASN A 81 1.69 19.29 -5.38
C ASN A 81 1.68 19.46 -3.85
N TYR A 82 2.77 19.07 -3.17
CA TYR A 82 2.85 19.04 -1.72
C TYR A 82 4.16 19.67 -1.23
N PRO A 83 4.22 20.18 0.01
CA PRO A 83 5.47 20.61 0.63
C PRO A 83 6.54 19.52 0.59
N SER A 84 7.81 19.91 0.44
CA SER A 84 8.95 18.98 0.33
C SER A 84 9.15 18.08 1.56
N ASN A 85 8.64 18.49 2.73
CA ASN A 85 8.68 17.72 3.97
C ASN A 85 7.45 16.81 4.17
N THR A 86 6.57 16.69 3.18
CA THR A 86 5.38 15.83 3.26
C THR A 86 5.75 14.36 3.40
N VAL A 87 5.12 13.69 4.37
CA VAL A 87 5.22 12.24 4.58
C VAL A 87 4.09 11.54 3.83
N TYR A 88 4.39 10.45 3.14
CA TYR A 88 3.42 9.69 2.34
C TYR A 88 3.20 8.30 2.90
N HIS A 89 1.93 7.92 3.07
CA HIS A 89 1.53 6.55 3.36
C HIS A 89 1.33 5.77 2.05
N PHE A 90 1.58 4.46 2.09
CA PHE A 90 1.41 3.59 0.93
C PHE A 90 0.50 2.42 1.25
N VAL A 91 -0.46 2.14 0.39
CA VAL A 91 -1.32 0.96 0.51
C VAL A 91 -1.40 0.23 -0.81
N GLY A 92 -0.96 -1.02 -0.82
CA GLY A 92 -0.87 -1.82 -2.03
C GLY A 92 -1.72 -3.08 -1.92
N HIS A 93 -2.52 -3.37 -2.95
CA HIS A 93 -3.23 -4.64 -3.07
C HIS A 93 -2.46 -5.62 -3.95
N SER A 94 -2.33 -6.87 -3.52
CA SER A 94 -1.69 -7.94 -4.29
C SER A 94 -0.30 -7.50 -4.78
N THR A 95 -0.03 -7.49 -6.09
CA THR A 95 1.22 -6.97 -6.67
C THR A 95 1.52 -5.51 -6.36
N GLY A 96 0.53 -4.69 -6.03
CA GLY A 96 0.76 -3.33 -5.59
C GLY A 96 1.63 -3.29 -4.32
N GLY A 97 1.46 -4.25 -3.41
CA GLY A 97 2.36 -4.38 -2.25
C GLY A 97 3.78 -4.80 -2.63
N LEU A 98 3.95 -5.64 -3.66
CA LEU A 98 5.27 -5.96 -4.21
C LEU A 98 5.93 -4.74 -4.85
N MET A 99 5.15 -3.88 -5.50
CA MET A 99 5.63 -2.60 -6.05
C MET A 99 6.13 -1.69 -4.93
N ILE A 100 5.40 -1.59 -3.81
CA ILE A 100 5.83 -0.84 -2.63
C ILE A 100 7.17 -1.39 -2.09
N ARG A 101 7.30 -2.71 -1.97
CA ARG A 101 8.57 -3.33 -1.53
C ARG A 101 9.72 -3.02 -2.49
N LYS A 102 9.48 -3.07 -3.80
CA LYS A 102 10.47 -2.69 -4.82
C LYS A 102 10.87 -1.23 -4.71
N TYR A 103 9.92 -0.35 -4.40
CA TYR A 103 10.17 1.07 -4.14
C TYR A 103 11.07 1.27 -2.93
N PHE A 104 10.81 0.60 -1.81
CA PHE A 104 11.66 0.74 -0.62
C PHE A 104 13.07 0.15 -0.76
N HIS A 105 13.30 -0.74 -1.72
CA HIS A 105 14.66 -1.18 -2.06
C HIS A 105 15.45 -0.12 -2.84
N ASN A 106 14.77 0.78 -3.55
CA ASN A 106 15.41 1.81 -4.37
C ASN A 106 14.65 3.13 -4.19
N PRO A 107 14.56 3.65 -2.95
CA PRO A 107 13.76 4.82 -2.69
C PRO A 107 14.22 5.92 -3.64
N LEU A 108 13.27 6.62 -4.26
CA LEU A 108 13.61 7.90 -4.84
C LEU A 108 14.10 8.78 -3.70
N ASP A 109 15.20 9.51 -3.91
CA ASP A 109 15.86 10.33 -2.88
C ASP A 109 14.96 11.44 -2.26
N ASN A 110 13.69 11.57 -2.68
CA ASN A 110 12.93 12.83 -2.58
C ASN A 110 11.55 12.76 -1.91
N VAL A 111 11.00 11.60 -1.50
CA VAL A 111 9.75 11.59 -0.69
C VAL A 111 9.93 10.90 0.64
N ARG A 112 9.41 11.53 1.69
CA ARG A 112 9.43 10.97 3.04
C ARG A 112 8.35 9.90 3.14
N VAL A 113 8.75 8.71 3.58
CA VAL A 113 7.85 7.55 3.68
C VAL A 113 7.33 7.45 5.10
N GLY A 114 6.01 7.33 5.25
CA GLY A 114 5.35 7.00 6.50
C GLY A 114 5.08 5.50 6.60
N ARG A 115 3.89 5.15 7.09
CA ARG A 115 3.40 3.77 7.22
C ARG A 115 2.98 3.13 5.90
N CYS A 116 3.12 1.82 5.81
CA CYS A 116 2.73 1.01 4.66
C CYS A 116 1.75 -0.09 5.04
N VAL A 117 0.68 -0.30 4.26
CA VAL A 117 -0.20 -1.47 4.38
C VAL A 117 -0.18 -2.30 3.10
N GLN A 118 0.02 -3.61 3.26
CA GLN A 118 -0.02 -4.58 2.17
C GLN A 118 -1.27 -5.46 2.30
N ILE A 119 -2.17 -5.41 1.32
CA ILE A 119 -3.43 -6.15 1.33
C ILE A 119 -3.30 -7.33 0.38
N ALA A 120 -3.43 -8.56 0.88
CA ALA A 120 -3.36 -9.78 0.09
C ALA A 120 -2.09 -9.87 -0.79
N THR A 121 -0.98 -9.28 -0.33
CA THR A 121 0.28 -9.27 -1.07
C THR A 121 1.02 -10.58 -0.85
N PRO A 122 1.37 -11.32 -1.91
CA PRO A 122 2.14 -12.55 -1.77
C PRO A 122 3.61 -12.18 -1.45
N ASN A 123 3.99 -12.20 -0.18
CA ASN A 123 5.28 -11.66 0.28
C ASN A 123 6.43 -12.66 0.29
N LYS A 124 6.16 -13.96 0.36
CA LYS A 124 7.21 -14.96 0.54
C LYS A 124 7.92 -15.31 -0.76
N GLY A 125 8.89 -14.49 -1.16
CA GLY A 125 9.66 -14.65 -2.41
C GLY A 125 10.26 -16.05 -2.69
N SER A 126 10.80 -16.76 -1.70
CA SER A 126 11.42 -18.09 -1.91
C SER A 126 10.40 -19.21 -2.02
N GLN A 127 9.32 -19.18 -1.23
CA GLN A 127 8.17 -20.07 -1.42
C GLN A 127 7.35 -19.68 -2.65
N LEU A 128 7.45 -18.46 -3.18
CA LEU A 128 6.92 -18.10 -4.49
C LEU A 128 7.74 -18.69 -5.66
N ALA A 129 8.95 -19.21 -5.41
CA ALA A 129 9.68 -20.02 -6.40
C ALA A 129 9.33 -21.51 -6.30
N GLU A 130 8.91 -21.99 -5.12
CA GLU A 130 8.43 -23.37 -4.87
C GLU A 130 6.93 -23.55 -5.17
N ILE A 131 6.14 -22.49 -5.00
CA ILE A 131 4.77 -22.39 -5.48
C ILE A 131 4.84 -22.47 -7.00
N SER A 132 4.32 -23.57 -7.53
CA SER A 132 4.51 -23.98 -8.91
C SER A 132 4.17 -22.86 -9.89
N PHE A 133 4.83 -22.91 -11.04
CA PHE A 133 4.52 -22.08 -12.21
C PHE A 133 3.02 -22.02 -12.52
N ASP A 134 2.27 -23.08 -12.18
CA ASP A 134 0.84 -23.18 -12.39
C ASP A 134 -0.01 -22.35 -11.41
N TYR A 135 0.40 -22.24 -10.14
CA TYR A 135 -0.24 -21.31 -9.21
C TYR A 135 0.02 -19.85 -9.62
N PHE A 136 1.22 -19.59 -10.12
CA PHE A 136 1.57 -18.28 -10.63
C PHE A 136 0.84 -17.94 -11.93
N LYS A 137 0.65 -18.87 -12.87
CA LYS A 137 -0.28 -18.70 -14.01
C LYS A 137 -1.69 -18.34 -13.56
N PHE A 138 -2.15 -18.95 -12.46
CA PHE A 138 -3.48 -18.65 -11.91
C PHE A 138 -3.56 -17.21 -11.35
N LEU A 139 -2.51 -16.75 -10.68
CA LEU A 139 -2.39 -15.36 -10.23
C LEU A 139 -2.18 -14.36 -11.38
N PHE A 140 -1.44 -14.76 -12.41
CA PHE A 140 -0.97 -13.94 -13.51
C PHE A 140 -1.15 -14.66 -14.84
N SER A 141 -2.15 -14.24 -15.60
CA SER A 141 -2.42 -14.79 -16.94
C SER A 141 -1.36 -14.44 -17.99
N ASP A 142 -0.56 -13.39 -17.80
CA ASP A 142 0.49 -12.92 -18.72
C ASP A 142 1.86 -13.45 -18.27
N TYR A 143 2.47 -14.23 -19.15
CA TYR A 143 3.77 -14.85 -18.96
C TYR A 143 4.91 -13.84 -18.74
N ARG A 144 4.79 -12.58 -19.21
CA ARG A 144 5.83 -11.56 -19.03
C ARG A 144 5.96 -11.11 -17.58
N THR A 145 4.85 -10.89 -16.89
CA THR A 145 4.85 -10.52 -15.46
C THR A 145 5.42 -11.65 -14.62
N LEU A 146 5.06 -12.90 -14.94
CA LEU A 146 5.64 -14.09 -14.32
C LEU A 146 7.14 -14.23 -14.54
N LYS A 147 7.59 -14.12 -15.80
CA LYS A 147 9.02 -14.19 -16.14
C LYS A 147 9.81 -13.08 -15.45
N SER A 148 9.23 -11.88 -15.29
CA SER A 148 9.85 -10.78 -14.56
C SER A 148 9.95 -11.04 -13.06
N LEU A 149 8.93 -11.63 -12.44
CA LEU A 149 8.97 -12.03 -11.03
C LEU A 149 10.06 -13.08 -10.80
N LYS A 150 10.23 -14.01 -11.75
CA LYS A 150 11.30 -15.02 -11.73
C LYS A 150 12.70 -14.41 -11.94
N LYS A 151 12.86 -13.50 -12.91
CA LYS A 151 14.15 -12.86 -13.26
C LYS A 151 14.62 -11.87 -12.20
N ASN A 152 13.71 -11.10 -11.62
CA ASN A 152 13.99 -10.31 -10.42
C ASN A 152 14.02 -11.27 -9.24
N ASN A 153 15.08 -12.08 -9.11
CA ASN A 153 15.28 -13.04 -8.02
C ASN A 153 14.68 -12.48 -6.72
N LEU A 154 13.49 -12.96 -6.33
CA LEU A 154 12.75 -12.47 -5.17
C LEU A 154 13.55 -12.70 -3.87
N LYS A 155 14.65 -13.47 -3.95
CA LYS A 155 15.73 -13.53 -2.96
C LYS A 155 16.23 -12.14 -2.55
N ASN A 156 16.31 -11.16 -3.46
CA ASN A 156 16.69 -9.77 -3.14
C ASN A 156 15.57 -8.95 -2.47
N LEU A 157 14.31 -9.41 -2.53
CA LEU A 157 13.20 -8.81 -1.77
C LEU A 157 13.14 -9.34 -0.33
N ASN A 158 13.84 -10.44 -0.01
CA ASN A 158 13.98 -10.92 1.36
C ASN A 158 15.09 -10.17 2.12
N SER A 159 15.99 -9.48 1.42
CA SER A 159 17.11 -8.71 1.98
C SER A 159 16.80 -7.21 2.12
N ILE A 160 15.53 -6.83 2.28
CA ILE A 160 15.16 -5.42 2.45
C ILE A 160 15.80 -4.89 3.74
N LYS A 161 16.88 -4.12 3.59
CA LYS A 161 17.62 -3.51 4.72
C LYS A 161 16.83 -2.38 5.40
N SER A 162 15.84 -1.79 4.72
CA SER A 162 14.95 -0.78 5.31
C SER A 162 13.58 -0.76 4.63
N LEU A 163 12.65 -1.55 5.17
CA LEU A 163 11.24 -1.20 5.03
C LEU A 163 11.03 0.16 5.73
N PRO A 164 9.96 0.92 5.44
CA PRO A 164 9.56 1.96 6.36
C PRO A 164 9.46 1.35 7.75
N PRO A 165 9.71 2.15 8.81
CA PRO A 165 9.76 1.64 10.17
C PRO A 165 8.50 0.84 10.54
N GLU A 166 7.36 1.12 9.88
CA GLU A 166 6.10 0.43 10.13
C GLU A 166 5.43 -0.06 8.84
N VAL A 167 5.37 -1.39 8.70
CA VAL A 167 4.63 -2.11 7.65
C VAL A 167 3.64 -3.05 8.31
N ALA A 168 2.38 -3.01 7.89
CA ALA A 168 1.40 -4.02 8.28
C ALA A 168 0.84 -4.75 7.06
N ALA A 169 0.28 -5.94 7.31
CA ALA A 169 -0.36 -6.72 6.25
C ALA A 169 -1.76 -7.21 6.63
N VAL A 170 -2.64 -7.17 5.65
CA VAL A 170 -4.02 -7.64 5.74
C VAL A 170 -4.16 -8.85 4.83
N ALA A 171 -4.46 -10.02 5.40
CA ALA A 171 -4.76 -11.24 4.64
C ALA A 171 -6.27 -11.47 4.56
N GLY A 172 -6.72 -12.14 3.50
CA GLY A 172 -8.08 -12.64 3.39
C GLY A 172 -8.14 -14.15 3.64
N ASN A 173 -9.27 -14.65 4.14
CA ASN A 173 -9.50 -16.09 4.30
C ASN A 173 -10.87 -16.58 3.76
N GLU A 174 -11.53 -15.79 2.90
CA GLU A 174 -12.80 -16.22 2.26
C GLU A 174 -12.55 -16.70 0.83
N SER A 175 -12.48 -18.02 0.67
CA SER A 175 -12.45 -18.72 -0.61
C SER A 175 -13.84 -19.23 -0.98
N LYS A 176 -14.48 -18.64 -2.00
CA LYS A 176 -15.77 -19.13 -2.54
C LYS A 176 -15.63 -20.20 -3.63
N SER A 177 -14.55 -20.98 -3.65
CA SER A 177 -14.22 -21.79 -4.82
C SER A 177 -13.78 -23.22 -4.50
N LEU A 178 -14.13 -24.14 -5.40
CA LEU A 178 -13.66 -25.53 -5.47
C LEU A 178 -12.12 -25.66 -5.55
N TYR A 179 -11.39 -24.55 -5.72
CA TYR A 179 -9.92 -24.47 -5.78
C TYR A 179 -9.22 -24.44 -4.41
N SER A 180 -9.95 -24.48 -3.28
CA SER A 180 -9.35 -24.63 -1.94
C SER A 180 -8.48 -25.88 -1.80
N ILE A 181 -8.62 -26.83 -2.73
CA ILE A 181 -7.84 -28.08 -2.80
C ILE A 181 -6.35 -27.82 -3.12
N ILE A 182 -5.99 -26.69 -3.76
CA ILE A 182 -4.62 -26.41 -4.20
C ILE A 182 -3.86 -25.55 -3.18
N ILE A 183 -4.57 -24.78 -2.36
CA ILE A 183 -3.95 -23.88 -1.37
C ILE A 183 -4.06 -24.51 0.00
N GLU A 184 -2.93 -24.98 0.51
CA GLU A 184 -2.87 -25.53 1.86
C GLU A 184 -3.01 -24.42 2.92
N GLY A 185 -4.12 -24.49 3.67
CA GLY A 185 -4.49 -23.56 4.74
C GLY A 185 -5.38 -22.40 4.28
N ASP A 186 -5.70 -21.48 5.20
CA ASP A 186 -6.54 -20.30 4.92
C ASP A 186 -6.02 -19.48 3.73
N ASP A 187 -6.93 -19.06 2.85
CA ASP A 187 -6.63 -18.28 1.65
C ASP A 187 -7.80 -17.41 1.19
N ASP A 188 -7.53 -16.44 0.32
CA ASP A 188 -8.54 -15.50 -0.18
C ASP A 188 -9.08 -15.84 -1.59
N GLY A 189 -8.89 -17.08 -2.05
CA GLY A 189 -9.18 -17.59 -3.38
C GLY A 189 -8.08 -17.33 -4.40
N ARG A 190 -6.96 -16.72 -3.99
CA ARG A 190 -5.79 -16.45 -4.85
C ARG A 190 -4.46 -16.50 -4.11
N VAL A 191 -4.41 -16.04 -2.87
CA VAL A 191 -3.19 -15.91 -2.07
C VAL A 191 -3.43 -16.54 -0.70
N ALA A 192 -2.58 -17.50 -0.35
CA ALA A 192 -2.59 -18.11 0.98
C ALA A 192 -2.24 -17.07 2.06
N VAL A 193 -2.91 -17.11 3.21
CA VAL A 193 -2.60 -16.28 4.40
C VAL A 193 -1.13 -16.41 4.77
N LYS A 194 -0.57 -17.63 4.71
CA LYS A 194 0.84 -17.91 4.98
C LYS A 194 1.81 -17.18 4.04
N SER A 195 1.39 -16.85 2.82
CA SER A 195 2.19 -16.11 1.84
C SER A 195 2.17 -14.61 2.11
N VAL A 196 1.09 -14.08 2.70
CA VAL A 196 0.96 -12.66 3.07
C VAL A 196 1.86 -12.32 4.27
N LYS A 197 1.97 -13.21 5.25
CA LYS A 197 2.80 -13.03 6.43
C LYS A 197 4.30 -12.98 6.07
N MET A 198 4.99 -11.95 6.56
CA MET A 198 6.45 -11.81 6.41
C MET A 198 7.10 -11.34 7.71
N LYS A 199 8.42 -11.54 7.85
CA LYS A 199 9.18 -11.02 8.99
C LYS A 199 9.21 -9.49 8.95
N GLY A 200 9.13 -8.85 10.12
CA GLY A 200 9.23 -7.40 10.25
C GLY A 200 7.92 -6.63 10.06
N LEU A 201 6.76 -7.31 10.06
CA LEU A 201 5.47 -6.64 10.12
C LEU A 201 5.23 -6.07 11.54
N SER A 202 4.83 -4.80 11.61
CA SER A 202 4.39 -4.13 12.83
C SER A 202 3.02 -4.63 13.29
N ASP A 203 2.18 -5.02 12.34
CA ASP A 203 0.88 -5.63 12.64
C ASP A 203 0.40 -6.53 11.49
N PHE A 204 -0.50 -7.47 11.81
CA PHE A 204 -1.06 -8.43 10.87
C PHE A 204 -2.50 -8.77 11.26
N ILE A 205 -3.41 -8.73 10.29
CA ILE A 205 -4.80 -9.12 10.52
C ILE A 205 -5.32 -9.99 9.36
N ILE A 206 -6.18 -10.94 9.70
CA ILE A 206 -6.93 -11.76 8.73
C ILE A 206 -8.37 -11.25 8.71
N LEU A 207 -8.91 -11.01 7.52
CA LEU A 207 -10.30 -10.59 7.32
C LEU A 207 -11.06 -11.64 6.51
N PRO A 208 -12.36 -11.83 6.79
CA PRO A 208 -13.21 -12.82 6.11
C PRO A 208 -13.65 -12.32 4.73
N TYR A 209 -12.69 -12.04 3.86
CA TYR A 209 -12.93 -11.50 2.52
C TYR A 209 -12.02 -12.17 1.48
N GLY A 210 -12.58 -12.40 0.29
CA GLY A 210 -11.83 -12.89 -0.85
C GLY A 210 -10.97 -11.83 -1.54
N HIS A 211 -9.99 -12.28 -2.32
CA HIS A 211 -8.90 -11.49 -2.91
C HIS A 211 -9.37 -10.27 -3.67
N LYS A 212 -10.44 -10.43 -4.46
CA LYS A 212 -10.97 -9.37 -5.34
C LYS A 212 -11.80 -8.33 -4.59
N LYS A 213 -12.21 -8.62 -3.35
CA LYS A 213 -13.16 -7.80 -2.58
C LYS A 213 -12.58 -7.23 -1.30
N ILE A 214 -11.50 -7.79 -0.77
CA ILE A 214 -10.93 -7.42 0.54
C ILE A 214 -10.66 -5.91 0.66
N HIS A 215 -10.08 -5.27 -0.33
CA HIS A 215 -9.78 -3.83 -0.35
C HIS A 215 -11.01 -2.96 -0.63
N HIS A 216 -12.15 -3.53 -1.03
CA HIS A 216 -13.38 -2.77 -1.26
C HIS A 216 -14.20 -2.56 0.02
N LYS A 217 -13.87 -3.28 1.09
CA LYS A 217 -14.66 -3.30 2.32
C LYS A 217 -14.32 -2.10 3.22
N GLU A 218 -15.36 -1.53 3.80
CA GLU A 218 -15.23 -0.45 4.79
C GLU A 218 -14.47 -0.91 6.04
N LYS A 219 -14.72 -2.16 6.49
CA LYS A 219 -13.97 -2.76 7.59
C LYS A 219 -12.46 -2.78 7.33
N THR A 220 -12.04 -3.11 6.12
CA THR A 220 -10.62 -3.07 5.71
C THR A 220 -10.06 -1.64 5.79
N ALA A 221 -10.82 -0.65 5.30
CA ALA A 221 -10.42 0.75 5.38
C ALA A 221 -10.31 1.26 6.82
N LYS A 222 -11.18 0.82 7.73
CA LYS A 222 -11.12 1.14 9.17
C LYS A 222 -9.82 0.64 9.80
N TYR A 223 -9.44 -0.61 9.51
CA TYR A 223 -8.18 -1.15 10.00
C TYR A 223 -6.99 -0.38 9.43
N ILE A 224 -7.02 -0.07 8.13
CA ILE A 224 -5.98 0.75 7.50
C ILE A 224 -5.87 2.13 8.19
N ASP A 225 -6.99 2.83 8.42
CA ASP A 225 -7.00 4.11 9.14
C ASP A 225 -6.31 4.00 10.52
N ASN A 226 -6.72 3.02 11.32
CA ASN A 226 -6.13 2.77 12.63
C ASN A 226 -4.61 2.58 12.53
N PHE A 227 -4.16 1.75 11.59
CA PHE A 227 -2.73 1.48 11.41
C PHE A 227 -1.99 2.73 10.93
N LEU A 228 -2.54 3.47 9.97
CA LEU A 228 -1.92 4.69 9.45
C LEU A 228 -1.80 5.77 10.53
N LYS A 229 -2.68 5.81 11.54
CA LYS A 229 -2.58 6.72 12.68
C LYS A 229 -1.65 6.24 13.79
N SER A 230 -1.70 4.95 14.14
CA SER A 230 -1.14 4.44 15.40
C SER A 230 -0.07 3.36 15.27
N GLY A 231 0.12 2.79 14.07
CA GLY A 231 0.97 1.62 13.88
C GLY A 231 0.32 0.28 14.27
N ARG A 232 -0.98 0.27 14.64
CA ARG A 232 -1.75 -0.95 14.96
C ARG A 232 -3.12 -0.96 14.29
N PHE A 233 -3.62 -2.14 13.93
CA PHE A 233 -4.95 -2.36 13.35
C PHE A 233 -6.06 -2.19 14.39
N SER A 234 -5.83 -2.60 15.63
CA SER A 234 -6.73 -2.36 16.76
C SER A 234 -6.05 -1.49 17.80
N PHE A 235 -6.86 -0.62 18.42
CA PHE A 235 -6.51 -0.09 19.73
C PHE A 235 -6.84 -1.19 20.72
N ASP A 236 -5.85 -1.70 21.47
CA ASP A 236 -6.15 -2.58 22.59
C ASP A 236 -7.02 -1.80 23.57
N VAL A 237 -8.31 -2.15 23.63
CA VAL A 237 -9.13 -1.81 24.79
C VAL A 237 -8.71 -2.83 25.84
N ARG A 238 -7.77 -2.44 26.70
CA ARG A 238 -7.55 -3.16 27.96
C ARG A 238 -8.74 -2.98 28.87
#